data_AF-A0A0U2KWS7-F1
#
_entry.id   AF-A0A0U2KWS7-F1
#
_cell.length_a   1.000
_cell.length_b   1.000
_cell.length_c   1.000
_cell.angle_alpha   90.00
_cell.angle_beta   90.00
_cell.angle_gamma   90.00
#
_symmetry.space_group_name_H-M   'P 1'
#
loop_
_entity.id
_entity.type
_entity.pdbx_description
1 polymer ?
#
loop_
_entity_poly.entity_id
_entity_poly.type
_entity_poly.pdbx_seq_one_letter_code
_entity_poly.pdbx_strand_id
1 'polypeptide(L)'
;MKMSNTCCCAVQMTLVVNVIVLLTVLAATAFAANPCCSFPCLNGGVCMTSGHDNYVCDCENSGYYGQHCQTPTWRMWIRGNIRPDPEIAHDLLTSHKWFWDIINSITPVREFIMKTVYLLRAEIVESPTMLSSEHHYATMHTAQNHSLYMRSLPPVPPECPTIVGVAKKKKVP
;
A
#
# COMPACT_ATOMS: atom_id res chain seq x y z
N MET A 1 65.15 -28.19 20.95
CA MET A 1 64.73 -27.04 20.11
C MET A 1 63.56 -27.45 19.22
N LYS A 2 62.30 -27.19 19.62
CA LYS A 2 61.11 -27.33 18.75
C LYS A 2 59.87 -26.70 19.42
N MET A 3 59.89 -25.38 19.62
CA MET A 3 58.73 -24.60 20.08
C MET A 3 58.80 -23.24 19.38
N SER A 4 58.23 -23.13 18.17
CA SER A 4 58.01 -21.82 17.53
C SER A 4 56.96 -21.84 16.40
N ASN A 5 56.75 -22.98 15.72
CA ASN A 5 55.90 -22.99 14.50
C ASN A 5 54.42 -23.34 14.73
N THR A 6 54.06 -23.94 15.87
CA THR A 6 52.66 -24.29 16.19
C THR A 6 51.82 -23.13 16.71
N CYS A 7 52.45 -22.13 17.36
CA CYS A 7 51.73 -20.99 17.94
C CYS A 7 51.31 -19.97 16.88
N CYS A 8 52.13 -19.73 15.85
CA CYS A 8 51.82 -18.79 14.76
C CYS A 8 50.65 -19.28 13.89
N CYS A 9 50.56 -20.60 13.65
CA CYS A 9 49.50 -21.21 12.86
C CYS A 9 48.13 -21.18 13.58
N ALA A 10 48.13 -21.39 14.90
CA ALA A 10 46.93 -21.31 15.74
C ALA A 10 46.37 -19.87 15.80
N VAL A 11 47.23 -18.86 15.94
CA VAL A 11 46.85 -17.44 15.94
C VAL A 11 46.26 -17.02 14.58
N GLN A 12 46.91 -17.44 13.48
CA GLN A 12 46.41 -17.20 12.10
C GLN A 12 45.03 -17.83 11.87
N MET A 13 44.81 -19.07 12.35
CA MET A 13 43.53 -19.77 12.24
C MET A 13 42.41 -19.07 13.03
N THR A 14 42.68 -18.65 14.27
CA THR A 14 41.68 -17.94 15.09
C THR A 14 41.29 -16.58 14.51
N LEU A 15 42.24 -15.87 13.89
CA LEU A 15 41.99 -14.59 13.22
C LEU A 15 41.09 -14.78 11.99
N VAL A 16 41.35 -15.80 11.18
CA VAL A 16 40.51 -16.14 10.01
C VAL A 16 39.11 -16.57 10.44
N VAL A 17 38.98 -17.40 11.48
CA VAL A 17 37.66 -17.81 12.00
C VAL A 17 36.88 -16.59 12.53
N ASN A 18 37.53 -15.71 13.29
CA ASN A 18 36.89 -14.49 13.80
C ASN A 18 36.49 -13.53 12.67
N VAL A 19 37.29 -13.40 11.61
CA VAL A 19 36.94 -12.59 10.43
C VAL A 19 35.77 -13.21 9.66
N ILE A 20 35.74 -14.53 9.49
CA ILE A 20 34.61 -15.23 8.86
C ILE A 20 33.35 -15.08 9.71
N VAL A 21 33.44 -15.22 11.03
CA VAL A 21 32.33 -14.99 11.95
C VAL A 21 31.86 -13.54 11.92
N LEU A 22 32.77 -12.57 11.85
CA LEU A 22 32.41 -11.16 11.71
C LEU A 22 31.70 -10.89 10.38
N LEU A 23 32.20 -11.47 9.29
CA LEU A 23 31.61 -11.34 7.95
C LEU A 23 30.25 -12.03 7.84
N THR A 24 30.06 -13.20 8.47
CA THR A 24 28.76 -13.87 8.50
C THR A 24 27.76 -13.16 9.41
N VAL A 25 28.20 -12.56 10.52
CA VAL A 25 27.35 -11.72 11.38
C VAL A 25 26.98 -10.41 10.67
N LEU A 26 27.93 -9.75 10.00
CA LEU A 26 27.67 -8.56 9.18
C LEU A 26 26.73 -8.85 8.00
N ALA A 27 26.86 -10.03 7.38
CA ALA A 27 25.95 -10.48 6.33
C ALA A 27 24.55 -10.84 6.87
N ALA A 28 24.46 -11.38 8.09
CA ALA A 28 23.18 -11.71 8.73
C ALA A 28 22.37 -10.46 9.13
N THR A 29 23.04 -9.32 9.39
CA THR A 29 22.38 -8.05 9.70
C THR A 29 21.88 -7.28 8.47
N ALA A 30 22.13 -7.76 7.24
CA ALA A 30 21.92 -6.99 6.01
C ALA A 30 20.55 -7.21 5.33
N PHE A 31 19.67 -8.04 5.88
CA PHE A 31 18.32 -8.28 5.32
C PHE A 31 17.25 -7.60 6.19
N ALA A 32 17.28 -6.26 6.24
CA ALA A 32 16.10 -5.51 6.62
C ALA A 32 15.07 -5.63 5.50
N ALA A 33 14.05 -6.47 5.71
CA ALA A 33 12.95 -6.60 4.78
C ALA A 33 12.15 -5.29 4.79
N ASN A 34 11.84 -4.75 3.60
CA ASN A 34 11.07 -3.51 3.49
C ASN A 34 9.75 -3.65 4.30
N PRO A 35 9.55 -2.81 5.34
CA PRO A 35 8.40 -2.95 6.23
C PRO A 35 7.06 -2.67 5.53
N CYS A 36 7.06 -2.03 4.35
CA CYS A 36 5.86 -1.84 3.54
C CYS A 36 5.41 -3.09 2.79
N CYS A 37 6.21 -4.17 2.76
CA CYS A 37 5.84 -5.43 2.10
C CYS A 37 4.61 -6.12 2.72
N SER A 38 4.27 -5.81 3.98
CA SER A 38 3.06 -6.32 4.63
C SER A 38 1.81 -5.49 4.38
N PHE A 39 1.90 -4.40 3.61
CA PHE A 39 0.83 -3.43 3.38
C PHE A 39 0.13 -2.99 4.69
N PRO A 40 0.87 -2.42 5.65
CA PRO A 40 0.33 -2.13 6.98
C PRO A 40 -0.66 -0.96 7.01
N CYS A 41 -0.61 -0.04 6.05
CA CYS A 41 -1.49 1.14 6.02
C CYS A 41 -2.86 0.79 5.43
N LEU A 42 -3.93 1.08 6.17
CA LEU A 42 -5.31 0.81 5.80
C LEU A 42 -5.97 2.04 5.15
N ASN A 43 -7.17 1.84 4.60
CA ASN A 43 -8.08 2.91 4.16
C ASN A 43 -7.50 3.95 3.19
N GLY A 44 -6.55 3.53 2.33
CA GLY A 44 -5.91 4.43 1.37
C GLY A 44 -4.74 5.24 1.93
N GLY A 45 -4.23 4.89 3.11
CA GLY A 45 -2.99 5.46 3.62
C GLY A 45 -1.77 5.03 2.82
N VAL A 46 -0.78 5.92 2.69
CA VAL A 46 0.46 5.68 1.93
C VAL A 46 1.57 5.19 2.87
N CYS A 47 2.20 4.06 2.53
CA CYS A 47 3.31 3.53 3.32
C CYS A 47 4.64 4.16 2.90
N MET A 48 5.36 4.74 3.86
CA MET A 48 6.70 5.28 3.68
C MET A 48 7.67 4.56 4.61
N THR A 49 8.82 4.14 4.08
CA THR A 49 9.89 3.57 4.90
C THR A 49 10.60 4.68 5.69
N SER A 50 10.91 4.42 6.95
CA SER A 50 11.62 5.33 7.84
C SER A 50 12.81 4.61 8.47
N GLY A 51 14.01 4.84 7.92
CA GLY A 51 15.20 4.08 8.33
C GLY A 51 15.22 2.66 7.78
N HIS A 52 15.84 1.73 8.53
CA HIS A 52 16.08 0.36 8.05
C HIS A 52 14.87 -0.57 8.26
N ASP A 53 14.26 -0.55 9.45
CA ASP A 53 13.20 -1.50 9.84
C ASP A 53 11.87 -0.84 10.23
N ASN A 54 11.76 0.49 10.17
CA ASN A 54 10.53 1.20 10.54
C ASN A 54 9.79 1.75 9.32
N TYR A 55 8.51 2.01 9.50
CA TYR A 55 7.64 2.64 8.52
C TYR A 55 6.73 3.65 9.18
N VAL A 56 6.19 4.55 8.36
CA VAL A 56 5.19 5.54 8.72
C VAL A 56 4.08 5.48 7.68
N CYS A 57 2.84 5.52 8.15
CA CYS A 57 1.68 5.65 7.28
C CYS A 57 1.28 7.13 7.20
N ASP A 58 1.26 7.67 5.99
CA ASP A 58 0.64 8.96 5.72
C ASP A 58 -0.87 8.75 5.52
N CYS A 59 -1.66 9.35 6.41
CA CYS A 59 -3.12 9.22 6.42
C CYS A 59 -3.84 10.50 5.97
N GLU A 60 -3.13 11.57 5.56
CA GLU A 60 -3.70 12.91 5.38
C GLU A 60 -4.90 12.94 4.43
N ASN A 61 -4.82 12.22 3.31
CA ASN A 61 -5.87 12.15 2.30
C ASN A 61 -6.91 11.03 2.51
N SER A 62 -6.75 10.20 3.55
CA SER A 62 -7.65 9.06 3.80
C SER A 62 -8.91 9.46 4.60
N GLY A 63 -8.83 10.51 5.42
CA GLY A 63 -9.85 10.82 6.43
C GLY A 63 -9.84 9.87 7.64
N TYR A 64 -8.75 9.13 7.82
CA TYR A 64 -8.46 8.27 8.97
C TYR A 64 -7.19 8.74 9.68
N TYR A 65 -6.96 8.22 10.89
CA TYR A 65 -5.78 8.49 11.70
C TYR A 65 -5.35 7.26 12.49
N GLY A 66 -4.21 7.36 13.19
CA GLY A 66 -3.58 6.25 13.90
C GLY A 66 -2.39 5.68 13.13
N GLN A 67 -1.66 4.76 13.77
CA GLN A 67 -0.41 4.20 13.21
C GLN A 67 -0.59 3.48 11.86
N HIS A 68 -1.78 2.94 11.60
CA HIS A 68 -2.12 2.20 10.38
C HIS A 68 -3.29 2.83 9.63
N CYS A 69 -3.64 4.09 9.92
CA CYS A 69 -4.84 4.75 9.40
C CYS A 69 -6.12 3.95 9.71
N GLN A 70 -6.20 3.32 10.89
CA GLN A 70 -7.30 2.44 11.28
C GLN A 70 -8.51 3.18 11.87
N THR A 71 -8.30 4.38 12.41
CA THR A 71 -9.35 5.08 13.17
C THR A 71 -10.02 6.12 12.28
N PRO A 72 -11.34 6.03 12.03
CA PRO A 72 -12.03 7.00 11.19
C PRO A 72 -12.19 8.35 11.88
N THR A 73 -12.12 9.42 11.11
CA THR A 73 -12.64 10.73 11.54
C THR A 73 -14.17 10.70 11.62
N TRP A 74 -14.78 11.67 12.30
CA TRP A 74 -16.24 11.78 12.41
C TRP A 74 -16.97 11.73 11.06
N ARG A 75 -16.44 12.43 10.03
CA ARG A 75 -16.99 12.43 8.67
C ARG A 75 -16.97 11.03 8.06
N MET A 76 -15.87 10.31 8.20
CA MET A 76 -15.72 8.95 7.66
C MET A 76 -16.57 7.94 8.43
N TRP A 77 -16.70 8.09 9.75
CA TRP A 77 -17.59 7.26 10.56
C TRP A 77 -19.05 7.42 10.12
N ILE A 78 -19.55 8.65 9.96
CA ILE A 78 -20.91 8.89 9.45
C ILE A 78 -21.08 8.26 8.06
N ARG A 79 -20.14 8.54 7.15
CA ARG A 79 -20.17 8.01 5.78
C ARG A 79 -20.22 6.48 5.78
N GLY A 80 -19.45 5.82 6.64
CA GLY A 80 -19.43 4.37 6.78
C GLY A 80 -20.74 3.78 7.30
N ASN A 81 -21.43 4.48 8.21
CA ASN A 81 -22.73 4.03 8.74
C ASN A 81 -23.91 4.28 7.78
N ILE A 82 -23.82 5.29 6.93
CA ILE A 82 -24.89 5.64 5.98
C ILE A 82 -24.74 4.91 4.65
N ARG A 83 -23.51 4.58 4.23
CA ARG A 83 -23.26 3.92 2.96
C ARG A 83 -23.93 2.53 2.94
N PRO A 84 -24.93 2.30 2.08
CA PRO A 84 -25.56 1.01 1.98
C PRO A 84 -24.60 -0.01 1.37
N ASP A 85 -24.84 -1.28 1.68
CA ASP A 85 -24.16 -2.39 1.03
C ASP A 85 -24.38 -2.35 -0.50
N PRO A 86 -23.37 -2.71 -1.33
CA PRO A 86 -23.51 -2.70 -2.79
C PRO A 86 -24.70 -3.51 -3.32
N GLU A 87 -25.07 -4.60 -2.65
CA GLU A 87 -26.20 -5.44 -3.05
C GLU A 87 -27.53 -4.71 -2.84
N ILE A 88 -27.70 -4.10 -1.66
CA ILE A 88 -28.89 -3.29 -1.33
C ILE A 88 -28.99 -2.09 -2.30
N ALA A 89 -27.86 -1.44 -2.59
CA ALA A 89 -27.84 -0.34 -3.54
C ALA A 89 -28.24 -0.79 -4.96
N HIS A 90 -27.77 -1.96 -5.40
CA HIS A 90 -28.14 -2.52 -6.69
C HIS A 90 -29.62 -2.89 -6.76
N ASP A 91 -30.14 -3.54 -5.72
CA ASP A 91 -31.55 -3.92 -5.62
C ASP A 91 -32.47 -2.69 -5.63
N LEU A 92 -32.15 -1.66 -4.83
CA LEU A 92 -32.91 -0.39 -4.81
C LEU A 92 -32.95 0.28 -6.19
N LEU A 93 -31.84 0.27 -6.93
CA LEU A 93 -31.74 0.89 -8.26
C LEU A 93 -32.46 0.10 -9.37
N THR A 94 -32.68 -1.20 -9.21
CA THR A 94 -33.17 -2.07 -10.29
C THR A 94 -34.57 -2.65 -10.06
N SER A 95 -34.97 -2.88 -8.81
CA SER A 95 -36.19 -3.62 -8.46
C SER A 95 -37.47 -2.77 -8.59
N HIS A 96 -37.44 -1.51 -8.17
CA HIS A 96 -38.65 -0.68 -8.03
C HIS A 96 -38.89 0.25 -9.23
N LYS A 97 -39.26 -0.32 -10.39
CA LYS A 97 -39.45 0.44 -11.64
C LYS A 97 -40.47 1.59 -11.52
N TRP A 98 -41.62 1.36 -10.89
CA TRP A 98 -42.67 2.38 -10.73
C TRP A 98 -42.18 3.63 -9.99
N PHE A 99 -41.31 3.44 -9.00
CA PHE A 99 -40.72 4.52 -8.21
C PHE A 99 -39.74 5.32 -9.07
N TRP A 100 -38.89 4.64 -9.84
CA TRP A 100 -37.95 5.29 -10.75
C TRP A 100 -38.64 5.98 -11.93
N ASP A 101 -39.76 5.46 -12.43
CA ASP A 101 -40.55 6.13 -13.47
C ASP A 101 -41.12 7.47 -12.97
N ILE A 102 -41.56 7.55 -11.71
CA ILE A 102 -41.99 8.80 -11.06
C ILE A 102 -40.81 9.78 -10.93
N ILE A 103 -39.69 9.31 -10.39
CA ILE A 103 -38.49 10.13 -10.20
C ILE A 103 -37.98 10.68 -11.55
N ASN A 104 -37.97 9.83 -12.58
CA ASN A 104 -37.48 10.19 -13.90
C ASN A 104 -38.43 11.14 -14.63
N SER A 105 -39.70 11.24 -14.22
CA SER A 105 -40.63 12.24 -14.73
C SER A 105 -40.29 13.65 -14.24
N ILE A 106 -39.75 13.76 -13.01
CA ILE A 106 -39.42 15.04 -12.37
C ILE A 106 -37.98 15.44 -12.71
N THR A 107 -37.80 16.28 -13.74
CA THR A 107 -36.49 16.77 -14.22
C THR A 107 -35.53 17.25 -13.12
N PRO A 108 -35.90 18.14 -12.18
CA PRO A 108 -34.94 18.63 -11.18
C PRO A 108 -34.44 17.52 -10.24
N VAL A 109 -35.29 16.53 -9.95
CA VAL A 109 -34.93 15.39 -9.09
C VAL A 109 -33.98 14.46 -9.83
N ARG A 110 -34.30 14.13 -11.09
CA ARG A 110 -33.45 13.29 -11.95
C ARG A 110 -32.05 13.89 -12.11
N GLU A 111 -31.96 15.19 -12.39
CA GLU A 111 -30.67 15.89 -12.53
C GLU A 111 -29.88 15.91 -11.22
N PHE A 112 -30.54 16.16 -10.09
CA PHE A 112 -29.92 16.13 -8.78
C PHE A 112 -29.36 14.74 -8.44
N ILE A 113 -30.13 13.68 -8.68
CA ILE A 113 -29.72 12.30 -8.45
C ILE A 113 -28.53 11.95 -9.35
N MET A 114 -28.61 12.22 -10.66
CA MET A 114 -27.53 11.92 -11.58
C MET A 114 -26.26 12.69 -11.24
N LYS A 115 -26.35 13.99 -10.94
CA LYS A 115 -25.21 14.79 -10.49
C LYS A 115 -24.57 14.20 -9.24
N THR A 116 -25.39 13.80 -8.26
CA THR A 116 -24.92 13.15 -7.04
C THR A 116 -24.20 11.83 -7.35
N VAL A 117 -24.76 10.98 -8.21
CA VAL A 117 -24.12 9.71 -8.63
C VAL A 117 -22.79 9.96 -9.33
N TYR A 118 -22.70 10.95 -10.20
CA TYR A 118 -21.45 11.31 -10.87
C TYR A 118 -20.39 11.77 -9.87
N LEU A 119 -20.73 12.66 -8.95
CA LEU A 119 -19.79 13.16 -7.95
C LEU A 119 -19.31 12.06 -7.00
N LEU A 120 -20.21 11.18 -6.56
CA LEU A 120 -19.86 10.04 -5.70
C LEU A 120 -18.91 9.05 -6.39
N ARG A 121 -19.08 8.84 -7.71
CA ARG A 121 -18.17 7.96 -8.47
C ARG A 121 -16.85 8.65 -8.81
N ALA A 122 -16.86 9.95 -9.06
CA ALA A 122 -15.66 10.72 -9.34
C ALA A 122 -14.73 10.80 -8.12
N GLU A 123 -15.26 10.87 -6.89
CA GLU A 123 -14.46 10.92 -5.66
C GLU A 123 -13.55 9.70 -5.45
N ILE A 124 -13.87 8.55 -6.04
CA ILE A 124 -13.04 7.33 -5.95
C ILE A 124 -11.78 7.45 -6.82
N VAL A 125 -11.80 8.31 -7.83
CA VAL A 125 -10.67 8.51 -8.74
C VAL A 125 -9.84 9.67 -8.23
N GLU A 126 -8.63 9.37 -7.76
CA GLU A 126 -7.68 10.40 -7.35
C GLU A 126 -7.15 11.12 -8.61
N SER A 127 -7.33 12.43 -8.70
CA SER A 127 -6.87 13.21 -9.85
C SER A 127 -6.05 14.41 -9.36
N PRO A 128 -4.75 14.53 -9.71
CA PRO A 128 -3.94 13.64 -10.56
C PRO A 128 -3.36 12.42 -9.81
N THR A 129 -3.45 11.22 -10.40
CA THR A 129 -2.74 10.03 -9.89
C THR A 129 -1.25 10.13 -10.23
N MET A 130 -0.38 10.03 -9.23
CA MET A 130 1.08 10.13 -9.42
C MET A 130 1.80 8.77 -9.40
N LEU A 131 1.07 7.66 -9.24
CA LEU A 131 1.60 6.31 -9.14
C LEU A 131 1.71 5.62 -10.51
N SER A 132 2.86 4.99 -10.75
CA SER A 132 3.17 4.24 -11.98
C SER A 132 3.71 2.85 -11.62
N SER A 133 3.90 1.99 -12.61
CA SER A 133 4.65 0.73 -12.43
C SER A 133 6.14 0.97 -12.15
N GLU A 134 6.70 2.11 -12.58
CA GLU A 134 8.12 2.41 -12.40
C GLU A 134 8.45 2.88 -10.97
N HIS A 135 7.59 3.71 -10.40
CA HIS A 135 7.79 4.32 -9.09
C HIS A 135 6.57 4.11 -8.19
N HIS A 136 6.83 3.70 -6.96
CA HIS A 136 5.82 3.45 -5.92
C HIS A 136 5.45 4.71 -5.11
N TYR A 137 5.94 5.88 -5.54
CA TYR A 137 5.70 7.17 -4.91
C TYR A 137 5.43 8.23 -5.98
N ALA A 138 4.84 9.34 -5.56
CA ALA A 138 4.52 10.45 -6.44
C ALA A 138 5.79 11.14 -6.96
N THR A 139 5.92 11.28 -8.28
CA THR A 139 7.05 12.00 -8.90
C THR A 139 6.58 12.95 -10.00
N MET A 140 7.37 13.99 -10.27
CA MET A 140 7.09 14.88 -11.39
C MET A 140 7.21 14.16 -12.75
N HIS A 141 8.13 13.19 -12.86
CA HIS A 141 8.29 12.40 -14.07
C HIS A 141 7.03 11.59 -14.39
N THR A 142 6.45 10.91 -13.40
CA THR A 142 5.19 10.16 -13.57
C THR A 142 4.00 11.08 -13.86
N ALA A 143 4.02 12.31 -13.32
CA ALA A 143 2.99 13.30 -13.59
C ALA A 143 2.97 13.80 -15.05
N GLN A 144 4.15 13.98 -15.65
CA GLN A 144 4.30 14.59 -16.97
C GLN A 144 4.37 13.58 -18.11
N ASN A 145 4.75 12.33 -17.84
CA ASN A 145 4.93 11.32 -18.87
C ASN A 145 3.62 10.61 -19.21
N HIS A 146 2.94 11.08 -20.26
CA HIS A 146 1.70 10.48 -20.78
C HIS A 146 1.87 9.08 -21.42
N SER A 147 3.11 8.60 -21.57
CA SER A 147 3.36 7.23 -22.03
C SER A 147 3.16 6.20 -20.91
N LEU A 148 3.11 6.65 -19.65
CA LEU A 148 2.94 5.79 -18.49
C LEU A 148 1.46 5.64 -18.14
N TYR A 149 1.06 4.41 -17.83
CA TYR A 149 -0.25 4.17 -17.23
C TYR A 149 -0.23 4.46 -15.75
N MET A 150 -1.21 5.24 -15.33
CA MET A 150 -1.46 5.54 -13.93
C MET A 150 -2.07 4.33 -13.22
N ARG A 151 -1.67 4.13 -11.96
CA ARG A 151 -2.16 3.03 -11.11
C ARG A 151 -2.91 3.58 -9.91
N SER A 152 -4.01 2.92 -9.53
CA SER A 152 -4.75 3.24 -8.30
C SER A 152 -4.03 2.77 -7.03
N LEU A 153 -3.17 1.75 -7.15
CA LEU A 153 -2.39 1.21 -6.05
C LEU A 153 -0.91 1.13 -6.43
N PRO A 154 0.01 1.34 -5.46
CA PRO A 154 1.43 1.21 -5.70
C PRO A 154 1.80 -0.22 -6.08
N PRO A 155 2.82 -0.41 -6.94
CA PRO A 155 3.36 -1.74 -7.22
C PRO A 155 3.99 -2.36 -5.96
N VAL A 156 4.01 -3.69 -5.90
CA VAL A 156 4.72 -4.41 -4.84
C VAL A 156 6.22 -4.15 -5.00
N PRO A 157 6.94 -3.73 -3.93
CA PRO A 157 8.37 -3.52 -4.01
C PRO A 157 9.13 -4.80 -4.43
N PRO A 158 10.16 -4.69 -5.27
CA PRO A 158 10.89 -5.86 -5.76
C PRO A 158 11.70 -6.55 -4.66
N GLU A 159 11.98 -5.87 -3.54
CA GLU A 159 12.72 -6.44 -2.40
C GLU A 159 11.84 -7.33 -1.51
N CYS A 160 10.53 -7.44 -1.80
CA CYS A 160 9.61 -8.23 -1.00
C CYS A 160 9.83 -9.75 -1.19
N PRO A 161 9.57 -10.56 -0.13
CA PRO A 161 9.83 -12.00 -0.17
C PRO A 161 8.91 -12.78 -1.13
N THR A 162 7.76 -12.21 -1.49
CA THR A 162 6.83 -12.78 -2.48
C THR A 162 6.31 -11.71 -3.44
N ILE A 163 5.79 -12.15 -4.59
CA ILE A 163 5.15 -11.28 -5.60
C ILE A 163 3.91 -10.53 -5.09
N VAL A 164 3.37 -10.93 -3.94
CA VAL A 164 2.22 -10.31 -3.26
C VAL A 164 2.62 -9.68 -1.93
N GLY A 165 3.91 -9.39 -1.72
CA GLY A 165 4.44 -8.84 -0.47
C GLY A 165 4.93 -9.94 0.46
N VAL A 166 4.24 -10.18 1.59
CA VAL A 166 4.59 -11.19 2.60
C VAL A 166 3.68 -12.42 2.62
N ALA A 167 2.52 -12.36 1.95
CA ALA A 167 1.54 -13.44 1.99
C ALA A 167 2.04 -14.70 1.29
N LYS A 168 1.80 -15.88 1.89
CA LYS A 168 2.25 -17.17 1.33
C LYS A 168 1.44 -17.57 0.09
N LYS A 169 1.83 -17.05 -1.08
CA LYS A 169 1.63 -17.68 -2.39
C LYS A 169 2.92 -17.55 -3.19
N LYS A 170 3.73 -18.62 -3.21
CA LYS A 170 5.05 -18.64 -3.87
C LYS A 170 4.97 -18.66 -5.41
N LYS A 171 3.77 -18.85 -5.97
CA LYS A 171 3.44 -18.79 -7.41
C LYS A 171 1.98 -18.37 -7.60
N VAL A 172 1.71 -17.59 -8.66
CA VAL A 172 0.35 -17.42 -9.21
C VAL A 172 -0.08 -18.79 -9.77
N PRO A 173 -1.36 -19.20 -9.61
CA PRO A 173 -1.87 -20.40 -10.29
C PRO A 173 -1.65 -20.33 -11.81
#